data_AF-A0A9P7GI10-F1
#
_entry.id   AF-A0A9P7GI10-F1
#
_cell.length_a   1.000
_cell.length_b   1.000
_cell.length_c   1.000
_cell.angle_alpha   90.00
_cell.angle_beta   90.00
_cell.angle_gamma   90.00
#
_symmetry.space_group_name_H-M   'P 1'
#
loop_
_entity.id
_entity.type
_entity.pdbx_description
1 polymer ?
#
loop_
_entity_poly.entity_id
_entity_poly.type
_entity_poly.pdbx_seq_one_letter_code
_entity_poly.pdbx_strand_id
1 'polypeptide(L)'
;MLCRRYKDASEMRESAEHYYQNLVTGLSPDDVAQWRTDIELAEGSRLKDISAMDIMKARVIDTHAHGIGGANHTTSAGFTSPDQEWVQMGIDLEERQLALQDCVKRLETEPCEEDEKAIEEERRLLGIQLAKFLAAQPRQNMHCVPINIDPVGNPPGFFDDMEETNLADPADAPVVGSEAGMVTPEDTYLPLPLRSRDCDSPLAPIEIQLREHQAQQQLAALRETIAKKSFIYSHVMRVTHQTAVRTHARSTMAKLDTKLSSMSRAYAKCCVAMVRLQANEHILEKYQILLKSDIKSSTALLDPNQSGSSNVTLSWIWQINELNTDSPEALRE
;
A
#
# COMPACT_ATOMS: atom_id res chain seq x y z
N MET A 1 -10.30 34.94 -21.62
CA MET A 1 -10.06 33.52 -21.27
C MET A 1 -9.22 32.79 -22.32
N LEU A 2 -9.42 33.01 -23.63
CA LEU A 2 -8.64 32.36 -24.69
C LEU A 2 -7.12 32.67 -24.67
N CYS A 3 -6.75 33.93 -24.44
CA CYS A 3 -5.33 34.35 -24.45
C CYS A 3 -4.52 33.80 -23.27
N ARG A 4 -5.16 33.54 -22.12
CA ARG A 4 -4.50 32.94 -20.96
C ARG A 4 -4.21 31.46 -21.21
N ARG A 5 -5.22 30.71 -21.66
CA ARG A 5 -5.05 29.30 -22.06
C ARG A 5 -4.03 29.11 -23.19
N TYR A 6 -3.95 30.05 -24.13
CA TYR A 6 -2.93 30.03 -25.18
C TYR A 6 -1.53 30.22 -24.61
N LYS A 7 -1.36 31.14 -23.65
CA LYS A 7 -0.09 31.37 -23.00
C LYS A 7 0.35 30.15 -22.17
N ASP A 8 -0.57 29.61 -21.38
CA ASP A 8 -0.36 28.40 -20.59
C ASP A 8 0.03 27.22 -21.52
N ALA A 9 -0.69 27.02 -22.62
CA ALA A 9 -0.37 25.99 -23.61
C ALA A 9 0.99 26.20 -24.31
N SER A 10 1.42 27.44 -24.51
CA SER A 10 2.74 27.76 -25.08
C SER A 10 3.86 27.41 -24.11
N GLU A 11 3.71 27.78 -22.83
CA GLU A 11 4.68 27.46 -21.76
C GLU A 11 4.77 25.95 -21.54
N MET A 12 3.62 25.25 -21.59
CA MET A 12 3.56 23.78 -21.53
C MET A 12 4.28 23.13 -22.71
N ARG A 13 4.09 23.65 -23.93
CA ARG A 13 4.78 23.12 -25.12
C ARG A 13 6.29 23.26 -25.01
N GLU A 14 6.79 24.41 -24.56
CA GLU A 14 8.23 24.65 -24.42
C GLU A 14 8.86 23.70 -23.39
N SER A 15 8.16 23.48 -22.27
CA SER A 15 8.61 22.57 -21.22
C SER A 15 8.60 21.10 -21.67
N ALA A 16 7.57 20.68 -22.40
CA ALA A 16 7.48 19.33 -22.98
C ALA A 16 8.55 19.08 -24.05
N GLU A 17 8.84 20.08 -24.90
CA GLU A 17 9.89 19.99 -25.92
C GLU A 17 11.27 19.85 -25.28
N HIS A 18 11.56 20.64 -24.24
CA HIS A 18 12.82 20.56 -23.50
C HIS A 18 12.99 19.19 -22.83
N TYR A 19 11.93 18.66 -22.22
CA TYR A 19 11.92 17.31 -21.64
C TYR A 19 12.19 16.23 -22.69
N TYR A 20 11.49 16.28 -23.83
CA TYR A 20 11.68 15.35 -24.93
C TYR A 20 13.12 15.37 -25.46
N GLN A 21 13.69 16.56 -25.64
CA GLN A 21 15.07 16.72 -26.07
C GLN A 21 16.05 16.09 -25.07
N ASN A 22 15.88 16.34 -23.77
CA ASN A 22 16.70 15.72 -22.73
C ASN A 22 16.62 14.19 -22.78
N LEU A 23 15.42 13.63 -22.97
CA LEU A 23 15.23 12.18 -23.08
C LEU A 23 15.95 11.61 -24.32
N VAL A 24 15.88 12.30 -25.46
CA VAL A 24 16.49 11.86 -26.72
C VAL A 24 18.02 11.96 -26.71
N THR A 25 18.61 12.89 -25.95
CA THR A 25 20.09 13.04 -25.89
C THR A 25 20.81 11.78 -25.40
N GLY A 26 20.14 10.92 -24.64
CA GLY A 26 20.69 9.65 -24.14
C GLY A 26 20.40 8.42 -25.03
N LEU A 27 19.67 8.59 -26.14
CA LEU A 27 19.17 7.48 -26.96
C LEU A 27 19.84 7.45 -28.34
N SER A 28 19.91 6.25 -28.94
CA SER A 28 20.36 6.11 -30.32
C SER A 28 19.33 6.76 -31.27
N PRO A 29 19.75 7.63 -32.21
CA PRO A 29 18.84 8.25 -33.15
C PRO A 29 18.14 7.22 -34.07
N ASP A 30 18.78 6.08 -34.33
CA ASP A 30 18.21 5.01 -35.14
C ASP A 30 17.07 4.30 -34.42
N ASP A 31 17.19 4.08 -33.11
CA ASP A 31 16.13 3.45 -32.29
C ASP A 31 14.90 4.37 -32.21
N VAL A 32 15.12 5.68 -32.06
CA VAL A 32 14.03 6.66 -32.04
C VAL A 32 13.30 6.72 -33.39
N ALA A 33 14.04 6.64 -34.50
CA ALA A 33 13.45 6.59 -35.85
C ALA A 33 12.64 5.30 -36.08
N GLN A 34 13.17 4.17 -35.60
CA GLN A 34 12.49 2.88 -35.66
C GLN A 34 11.20 2.90 -34.83
N TRP A 35 11.25 3.33 -33.57
CA TRP A 35 10.07 3.42 -32.71
C TRP A 35 9.00 4.36 -33.26
N ARG A 36 9.39 5.50 -33.84
CA ARG A 36 8.44 6.41 -34.52
C ARG A 36 7.73 5.70 -35.67
N THR A 37 8.48 4.99 -36.51
CA THR A 37 7.93 4.25 -37.64
C THR A 37 6.98 3.13 -37.19
N ASP A 38 7.38 2.39 -36.14
CA ASP A 38 6.59 1.31 -35.57
C ASP A 38 5.27 1.85 -34.97
N ILE A 39 5.32 2.99 -34.28
CA ILE A 39 4.14 3.67 -33.73
C ILE A 39 3.20 4.14 -34.83
N GLU A 40 3.70 4.82 -35.86
CA GLU A 40 2.87 5.32 -36.98
C GLU A 40 2.16 4.16 -37.72
N LEU A 41 2.86 3.03 -37.89
CA LEU A 41 2.30 1.84 -38.53
C LEU A 41 1.24 1.16 -37.65
N ALA A 42 1.49 1.08 -36.34
CA ALA A 42 0.53 0.55 -35.38
C ALA A 42 -0.72 1.44 -35.27
N GLU A 43 -0.56 2.76 -35.18
CA GLU A 43 -1.66 3.72 -35.13
C GLU A 43 -2.54 3.66 -36.40
N GLY A 44 -1.91 3.55 -37.57
CA GLY A 44 -2.63 3.36 -38.84
C GLY A 44 -3.45 2.07 -38.89
N SER A 45 -3.04 1.05 -38.13
CA SER A 45 -3.71 -0.25 -38.05
C SER A 45 -4.70 -0.35 -36.88
N ARG A 46 -4.67 0.59 -35.92
CA ARG A 46 -5.44 0.56 -34.65
C ARG A 46 -6.94 0.32 -34.81
N LEU A 47 -7.55 0.90 -35.84
CA LEU A 47 -9.00 0.75 -36.10
C LEU A 47 -9.38 -0.63 -36.66
N LYS A 48 -8.42 -1.34 -37.28
CA LYS A 48 -8.63 -2.67 -37.88
C LYS A 48 -8.17 -3.78 -36.95
N ASP A 49 -7.10 -3.54 -36.21
CA ASP A 49 -6.52 -4.47 -35.26
C ASP A 49 -6.06 -3.69 -34.02
N ILE A 50 -6.77 -3.87 -32.92
CA ILE A 50 -6.47 -3.22 -31.64
C ILE A 50 -5.15 -3.75 -31.05
N SER A 51 -4.80 -5.02 -31.35
CA SER A 51 -3.56 -5.64 -30.86
C SER A 51 -2.30 -5.07 -31.52
N ALA A 52 -2.44 -4.36 -32.65
CA ALA A 52 -1.32 -3.64 -33.26
C ALA A 52 -0.71 -2.58 -32.31
N MET A 53 -1.49 -2.06 -31.35
CA MET A 53 -1.00 -1.11 -30.33
C MET A 53 -0.22 -1.78 -29.19
N ASP A 54 -0.12 -3.10 -29.15
CA ASP A 54 0.62 -3.82 -28.10
C ASP A 54 2.14 -3.57 -28.17
N ILE A 55 2.63 -2.90 -29.21
CA ILE A 55 3.98 -2.33 -29.24
C ILE A 55 4.24 -1.37 -28.06
N MET A 56 3.20 -0.73 -27.52
CA MET A 56 3.26 0.16 -26.36
C MET A 56 3.10 -0.58 -25.03
N LYS A 57 2.81 -1.89 -25.07
CA LYS A 57 2.68 -2.69 -23.84
C LYS A 57 4.06 -2.91 -23.24
N ALA A 58 4.15 -2.78 -21.91
CA ALA A 58 5.37 -3.10 -21.20
C ALA A 58 5.77 -4.56 -21.47
N ARG A 59 6.90 -4.77 -22.16
CA ARG A 59 7.42 -6.11 -22.41
C ARG A 59 7.93 -6.67 -21.08
N VAL A 60 7.33 -7.77 -20.63
CA VAL A 60 7.89 -8.57 -19.53
C VAL A 60 9.19 -9.18 -20.08
N ILE A 61 10.33 -8.68 -19.60
CA ILE A 61 11.60 -9.35 -19.85
C ILE A 61 11.53 -10.65 -19.06
N ASP A 62 11.44 -11.80 -19.73
CA ASP A 62 11.57 -13.11 -19.09
C ASP A 62 12.96 -13.19 -18.45
N THR A 63 13.02 -12.96 -17.14
CA THR A 63 14.24 -13.02 -16.32
C THR A 63 14.83 -14.44 -16.20
N HIS A 64 14.35 -15.40 -16.99
CA HIS A 64 14.88 -16.76 -17.06
C HIS A 64 16.04 -16.94 -18.06
N ALA A 65 16.24 -16.00 -19.00
CA ALA A 65 17.29 -16.13 -20.02
C ALA A 65 18.54 -15.26 -19.78
N HIS A 66 18.46 -14.27 -18.90
CA HIS A 66 19.61 -13.49 -18.43
C HIS A 66 19.63 -13.58 -16.92
N GLY A 67 20.65 -14.23 -16.36
CA GLY A 67 20.94 -14.23 -14.93
C GLY A 67 21.25 -12.82 -14.46
N ILE A 68 20.21 -12.01 -14.29
CA ILE A 68 20.28 -10.76 -13.58
C ILE A 68 20.19 -11.16 -12.13
N GLY A 69 21.35 -11.15 -11.49
CA GLY A 69 21.49 -11.31 -10.05
C GLY A 69 20.39 -10.51 -9.40
N GLY A 70 19.65 -11.19 -8.52
CA GLY A 70 18.72 -10.54 -7.63
C GLY A 70 19.41 -9.30 -7.11
N ALA A 71 18.79 -8.15 -7.36
CA ALA A 71 19.08 -6.96 -6.59
C ALA A 71 18.76 -7.40 -5.16
N ASN A 72 19.78 -7.96 -4.50
CA ASN A 72 19.91 -7.98 -3.07
C ASN A 72 19.55 -6.56 -2.72
N HIS A 73 18.38 -6.43 -2.11
CA HIS A 73 18.02 -5.28 -1.32
C HIS A 73 19.29 -5.03 -0.53
N THR A 74 20.04 -4.01 -0.94
CA THR A 74 21.12 -3.50 -0.15
C THR A 74 20.37 -2.98 1.05
N THR A 75 20.18 -3.86 2.04
CA THR A 75 20.11 -3.48 3.43
C THR A 75 21.35 -2.62 3.55
N SER A 76 21.12 -1.32 3.43
CA SER A 76 22.06 -0.30 3.79
C SER A 76 22.37 -0.60 5.24
N ALA A 77 23.37 -1.46 5.45
CA ALA A 77 24.09 -1.61 6.69
C ALA A 77 24.96 -0.35 6.86
N GLY A 78 24.34 0.82 6.72
CA GLY A 78 24.79 2.00 7.41
C GLY A 78 24.45 1.76 8.86
N PHE A 79 25.48 1.81 9.71
CA PHE A 79 25.40 1.69 11.16
C PHE A 79 24.03 2.12 11.71
N THR A 80 23.17 1.15 12.01
CA THR A 80 21.90 1.42 12.68
C THR A 80 22.23 1.92 14.06
N SER A 81 21.87 3.17 14.36
CA SER A 81 21.99 3.68 15.72
C SER A 81 21.18 2.75 16.65
N PRO A 82 21.64 2.45 17.88
CA PRO A 82 20.85 1.65 18.84
C PRO A 82 19.44 2.24 19.04
N ASP A 83 19.31 3.55 18.88
CA ASP A 83 18.04 4.27 18.91
C ASP A 83 17.13 3.92 17.72
N GLN A 84 17.69 3.78 16.51
CA GLN A 84 16.95 3.37 15.32
C GLN A 84 16.49 1.91 15.42
N GLU A 85 17.33 1.01 15.94
CA GLU A 85 16.97 -0.39 16.16
C GLU A 85 15.84 -0.52 17.17
N TRP A 86 15.87 0.28 18.23
CA TRP A 86 14.80 0.31 19.22
C TRP A 86 13.48 0.83 18.61
N VAL A 87 13.51 1.93 17.84
CA VAL A 87 12.30 2.44 17.16
C VAL A 87 11.76 1.41 16.16
N GLN A 88 12.63 0.78 15.35
CA GLN A 88 12.24 -0.27 14.41
C GLN A 88 11.56 -1.44 15.14
N MET A 89 12.16 -1.91 16.25
CA MET A 89 11.56 -2.97 17.07
C MET A 89 10.16 -2.58 17.57
N GLY A 90 9.95 -1.34 17.96
CA GLY A 90 8.63 -0.86 18.37
C GLY A 90 7.63 -0.80 17.22
N ILE A 91 8.04 -0.39 16.02
CA ILE A 91 7.20 -0.42 14.81
C ILE A 91 6.81 -1.86 14.47
N ASP A 92 7.75 -2.79 14.49
CA ASP A 92 7.50 -4.21 14.23
C ASP A 92 6.53 -4.82 15.26
N LEU A 93 6.65 -4.43 16.53
CA LEU A 93 5.72 -4.87 17.58
C LEU A 93 4.32 -4.30 17.38
N GLU A 94 4.20 -3.06 16.91
CA GLU A 94 2.92 -2.46 16.59
C GLU A 94 2.22 -3.18 15.42
N GLU A 95 2.97 -3.58 14.39
CA GLU A 95 2.42 -4.39 13.29
C GLU A 95 1.96 -5.77 13.77
N ARG A 96 2.71 -6.41 14.68
CA ARG A 96 2.31 -7.68 15.30
C ARG A 96 1.05 -7.53 16.15
N GLN A 97 0.95 -6.46 16.95
CA GLN A 97 -0.28 -6.13 17.69
C GLN A 97 -1.47 -5.98 16.75
N LEU A 98 -1.30 -5.25 15.66
CA LEU A 98 -2.33 -5.09 14.63
C LEU A 98 -2.79 -6.42 14.03
N ALA A 99 -1.83 -7.27 13.63
CA ALA A 99 -2.13 -8.58 13.06
C ALA A 99 -2.86 -9.48 14.07
N LEU A 100 -2.46 -9.44 15.34
CA LEU A 100 -3.12 -10.19 16.41
C LEU A 100 -4.55 -9.69 16.64
N GLN A 101 -4.78 -8.37 16.63
CA GLN A 101 -6.13 -7.81 16.69
C GLN A 101 -7.01 -8.27 15.52
N ASP A 102 -6.46 -8.34 14.30
CA ASP A 102 -7.18 -8.87 13.14
C ASP A 102 -7.51 -10.37 13.30
N CYS A 103 -6.60 -11.17 13.87
CA CYS A 103 -6.84 -12.58 14.18
C CYS A 103 -7.91 -12.78 15.26
N VAL A 104 -7.89 -11.98 16.33
CA VAL A 104 -8.90 -12.04 17.40
C VAL A 104 -10.28 -11.71 16.85
N LYS A 105 -10.41 -10.63 16.06
CA LYS A 105 -11.67 -10.29 15.38
C LYS A 105 -12.20 -11.42 14.49
N ARG A 106 -11.31 -12.09 13.76
CA ARG A 106 -11.70 -13.25 12.93
C ARG A 106 -12.17 -14.44 13.76
N LEU A 107 -11.55 -14.68 14.92
CA LEU A 107 -11.96 -15.77 15.82
C LEU A 107 -13.36 -15.51 16.41
N GLU A 108 -13.72 -14.25 16.66
CA GLU A 108 -15.07 -13.87 17.11
C GLU A 108 -16.13 -14.21 16.06
N THR A 109 -15.82 -14.06 14.76
CA THR A 109 -16.72 -14.42 13.65
C THR A 109 -16.73 -15.93 13.37
N GLU A 110 -15.55 -16.58 13.36
CA GLU A 110 -15.38 -18.00 13.03
C GLU A 110 -14.54 -18.72 14.10
N PRO A 111 -15.15 -19.30 15.15
CA PRO A 111 -14.41 -19.92 16.24
C PRO A 111 -13.78 -21.26 15.81
N CYS A 112 -12.46 -21.34 15.90
CA CYS A 112 -11.66 -22.55 15.62
C CYS A 112 -10.66 -22.79 16.76
N GLU A 113 -10.66 -24.01 17.34
CA GLU A 113 -9.78 -24.36 18.47
C GLU A 113 -8.28 -24.31 18.14
N GLU A 114 -7.91 -24.55 16.87
CA GLU A 114 -6.52 -24.45 16.41
C GLU A 114 -6.07 -22.98 16.34
N ASP A 115 -6.95 -22.11 15.85
CA ASP A 115 -6.70 -20.66 15.77
C ASP A 115 -6.65 -20.03 17.17
N GLU A 116 -7.46 -20.50 18.12
CA GLU A 116 -7.43 -20.06 19.51
C GLU A 116 -6.07 -20.34 20.18
N LYS A 117 -5.54 -21.56 19.99
CA LYS A 117 -4.20 -21.92 20.50
C LYS A 117 -3.09 -21.11 19.84
N ALA A 118 -3.22 -20.86 18.54
CA ALA A 118 -2.26 -20.03 17.80
C ALA A 118 -2.26 -18.59 18.31
N ILE A 119 -3.45 -18.01 18.56
CA ILE A 119 -3.60 -16.67 19.14
C ILE A 119 -2.95 -16.61 20.53
N GLU A 120 -3.18 -17.61 21.38
CA GLU A 120 -2.60 -17.60 22.73
C GLU A 120 -1.07 -17.73 22.73
N GLU A 121 -0.51 -18.52 21.81
CA GLU A 121 0.95 -18.60 21.64
C GLU A 121 1.53 -17.27 21.12
N GLU A 122 0.86 -16.61 20.17
CA GLU A 122 1.25 -15.29 19.69
C GLU A 122 1.14 -14.22 20.79
N ARG A 123 0.08 -14.26 21.61
CA ARG A 123 -0.06 -13.41 22.81
C ARG A 123 1.12 -13.58 23.76
N ARG A 124 1.52 -14.82 24.02
CA ARG A 124 2.67 -15.14 24.89
C ARG A 124 3.98 -14.62 24.33
N LEU A 125 4.24 -14.85 23.04
CA LEU A 125 5.44 -14.36 22.36
C LEU A 125 5.49 -12.83 22.33
N LEU A 126 4.38 -12.19 22.00
CA LEU A 126 4.24 -10.74 22.01
C LEU A 126 4.50 -10.17 23.41
N GLY A 127 3.95 -10.78 24.46
CA GLY A 127 4.22 -10.39 25.85
C GLY A 127 5.71 -10.42 26.22
N ILE A 128 6.45 -11.45 25.78
CA ILE A 128 7.90 -11.54 25.98
C ILE A 128 8.64 -10.43 25.23
N GLN A 129 8.24 -10.14 23.99
CA GLN A 129 8.87 -9.10 23.19
C GLN A 129 8.57 -7.69 23.72
N LEU A 130 7.34 -7.45 24.18
CA LEU A 130 6.93 -6.22 24.86
C LEU A 130 7.78 -5.98 26.11
N ALA A 131 7.97 -7.00 26.95
CA ALA A 131 8.82 -6.89 28.13
C ALA A 131 10.27 -6.53 27.78
N LYS A 132 10.83 -7.13 26.72
CA LYS A 132 12.17 -6.79 26.21
C LYS A 132 12.25 -5.37 25.67
N PHE A 133 11.24 -4.94 24.93
CA PHE A 133 11.15 -3.59 24.36
C PHE A 133 11.08 -2.51 25.44
N LEU A 134 10.26 -2.73 26.47
CA LEU A 134 10.15 -1.85 27.63
C LEU A 134 11.47 -1.78 28.43
N ALA A 135 12.16 -2.92 28.59
CA ALA A 135 13.46 -2.97 29.26
C ALA A 135 14.57 -2.24 28.47
N ALA A 136 14.47 -2.20 27.14
CA ALA A 136 15.43 -1.54 26.24
C ALA A 136 15.14 -0.05 26.00
N GLN A 137 14.14 0.54 26.68
CA GLN A 137 13.71 1.91 26.44
C GLN A 137 14.86 2.93 26.64
N PRO A 138 15.15 3.79 25.64
CA PRO A 138 16.16 4.85 25.78
C PRO A 138 15.78 5.81 26.90
N ARG A 139 16.77 6.28 27.68
CA ARG A 139 16.56 7.26 28.77
C ARG A 139 15.88 8.54 28.29
N GLN A 140 16.09 8.91 27.03
CA GLN A 140 15.50 10.07 26.37
C GLN A 140 13.97 9.92 26.19
N ASN A 141 13.44 8.71 26.26
CA ASN A 141 12.02 8.38 26.10
C ASN A 141 11.31 8.08 27.45
N MET A 142 12.02 8.15 28.59
CA MET A 142 11.47 7.86 29.93
C MET A 142 10.42 8.88 30.41
N HIS A 143 10.36 10.09 29.81
CA HIS A 143 9.43 11.15 30.20
C HIS A 143 8.13 11.19 29.39
N CYS A 144 8.00 10.34 28.36
CA CYS A 144 6.78 10.32 27.55
C CYS A 144 5.68 9.57 28.33
N VAL A 145 4.63 10.28 28.77
CA VAL A 145 3.52 9.70 29.52
C VAL A 145 2.61 8.95 28.54
N PRO A 146 2.29 7.67 28.82
CA PRO A 146 1.33 6.95 28.00
C PRO A 146 -0.06 7.58 28.16
N ILE A 147 -0.62 8.14 27.09
CA ILE A 147 -2.02 8.59 27.11
C ILE A 147 -2.90 7.36 26.86
N ASN A 148 -3.84 7.08 27.77
CA ASN A 148 -5.05 6.30 27.45
C ASN A 148 -5.88 7.13 26.48
N ILE A 149 -5.48 7.10 25.21
CA ILE A 149 -6.36 7.57 24.14
C ILE A 149 -7.33 6.41 23.96
N ASP A 150 -8.63 6.69 24.10
CA ASP A 150 -9.70 5.80 23.68
C ASP A 150 -9.25 5.10 22.39
N PRO A 151 -9.46 3.77 22.26
CA PRO A 151 -9.09 3.06 21.04
C PRO A 151 -9.64 3.90 19.92
N VAL A 152 -8.77 4.59 19.16
CA VAL A 152 -9.22 5.53 18.14
C VAL A 152 -10.08 4.66 17.27
N GLY A 153 -11.40 4.87 17.40
CA GLY A 153 -12.38 4.20 16.59
C GLY A 153 -11.86 4.40 15.20
N ASN A 154 -11.58 3.27 14.55
CA ASN A 154 -11.29 3.14 13.14
C ASN A 154 -11.80 4.41 12.43
N PRO A 155 -10.93 5.29 11.89
CA PRO A 155 -11.34 6.62 11.43
C PRO A 155 -12.59 6.51 10.57
N PRO A 156 -13.55 7.44 10.64
CA PRO A 156 -14.85 7.29 10.00
C PRO A 156 -14.68 6.87 8.52
N GLY A 157 -15.12 5.65 8.17
CA GLY A 157 -14.91 5.02 6.85
C GLY A 157 -13.89 3.87 6.79
N PHE A 158 -13.36 3.43 7.93
CA PHE A 158 -12.27 2.46 8.00
C PHE A 158 -12.76 1.02 8.17
N PHE A 159 -12.68 0.26 7.07
CA PHE A 159 -12.61 -1.20 6.84
C PHE A 159 -13.18 -2.23 7.85
N ASP A 160 -14.05 -1.89 8.80
CA ASP A 160 -14.85 -2.91 9.52
C ASP A 160 -15.96 -3.50 8.61
N ASP A 161 -16.18 -2.94 7.43
CA ASP A 161 -17.24 -3.31 6.48
C ASP A 161 -16.69 -3.91 5.17
N MET A 162 -15.70 -4.81 5.30
CA MET A 162 -15.24 -5.68 4.21
C MET A 162 -15.74 -7.13 4.37
N GLU A 163 -16.80 -7.34 5.16
CA GLU A 163 -17.63 -8.55 5.14
C GLU A 163 -18.96 -8.26 4.42
N GLU A 164 -18.91 -7.93 3.13
CA GLU A 164 -20.10 -8.00 2.29
C GLU A 164 -19.87 -9.00 1.15
N THR A 165 -19.78 -10.27 1.55
CA THR A 165 -20.25 -11.37 0.71
C THR A 165 -21.31 -12.15 1.48
N ASN A 166 -22.41 -11.48 1.80
CA ASN A 166 -23.62 -12.11 2.32
C ASN A 166 -24.13 -13.18 1.33
N LEU A 167 -23.90 -14.45 1.67
CA LEU A 167 -24.70 -15.58 1.18
C LEU A 167 -25.07 -16.54 2.33
N ALA A 168 -25.18 -16.04 3.57
CA ALA A 168 -25.78 -16.77 4.67
C ALA A 168 -27.11 -16.12 5.08
N ASP A 169 -28.14 -16.95 5.18
CA ASP A 169 -29.54 -16.68 5.50
C ASP A 169 -29.70 -15.97 6.88
N PRO A 170 -30.66 -15.04 7.08
CA PRO A 170 -30.77 -14.29 8.31
C PRO A 170 -31.64 -15.04 9.33
N ALA A 171 -31.04 -15.92 10.11
CA ALA A 171 -31.64 -16.41 11.34
C ALA A 171 -30.53 -16.78 12.35
N ASP A 172 -30.57 -16.10 13.50
CA ASP A 172 -29.83 -16.37 14.73
C ASP A 172 -28.34 -15.99 14.77
N ALA A 173 -28.06 -14.72 15.09
CA ALA A 173 -26.84 -14.33 15.80
C ALA A 173 -27.21 -13.86 17.21
N PRO A 174 -26.74 -14.51 18.29
CA PRO A 174 -26.95 -14.02 19.65
C PRO A 174 -26.01 -12.86 19.95
N VAL A 175 -26.59 -11.74 20.37
CA VAL A 175 -25.88 -10.63 21.02
C VAL A 175 -25.34 -11.15 22.36
N VAL A 176 -24.02 -11.28 22.49
CA VAL A 176 -23.35 -11.53 23.77
C VAL A 176 -22.32 -10.44 24.02
N GLY A 177 -22.38 -9.90 25.24
CA GLY A 177 -21.80 -8.63 25.65
C GLY A 177 -20.30 -8.67 25.88
N SER A 178 -19.70 -7.52 25.60
CA SER A 178 -18.30 -7.18 25.87
C SER A 178 -17.99 -7.30 27.38
N GLU A 179 -17.12 -8.24 27.73
CA GLU A 179 -16.61 -8.43 29.08
C GLU A 179 -15.44 -7.47 29.32
N ALA A 180 -15.70 -6.39 30.04
CA ALA A 180 -14.69 -5.43 30.46
C ALA A 180 -13.76 -6.05 31.53
N GLY A 181 -12.44 -6.00 31.33
CA GLY A 181 -11.50 -5.96 32.46
C GLY A 181 -10.10 -6.56 32.34
N MET A 182 -9.75 -7.31 31.28
CA MET A 182 -8.41 -7.90 31.16
C MET A 182 -7.63 -7.23 30.03
N VAL A 183 -6.57 -6.49 30.37
CA VAL A 183 -5.65 -5.89 29.37
C VAL A 183 -4.93 -7.03 28.67
N THR A 184 -5.31 -7.30 27.44
CA THR A 184 -4.64 -8.29 26.58
C THR A 184 -3.37 -7.68 25.97
N PRO A 185 -2.36 -8.49 25.59
CA PRO A 185 -1.10 -7.98 25.05
C PRO A 185 -1.28 -7.22 23.72
N GLU A 186 -2.33 -7.53 22.95
CA GLU A 186 -2.72 -6.80 21.74
C GLU A 186 -3.24 -5.38 22.01
N ASP A 187 -3.82 -5.15 23.19
CA ASP A 187 -4.31 -3.83 23.63
C ASP A 187 -3.30 -3.12 24.53
N THR A 188 -2.15 -3.75 24.79
CA THR A 188 -1.09 -3.17 25.59
C THR A 188 -0.49 -1.97 24.86
N TYR A 189 -0.36 -0.87 25.58
CA TYR A 189 0.18 0.35 25.04
C TYR A 189 1.70 0.24 24.81
N LEU A 190 2.16 0.49 23.57
CA LEU A 190 3.57 0.62 23.24
C LEU A 190 4.03 2.06 23.51
N PRO A 191 5.00 2.30 24.43
CA PRO A 191 5.60 3.61 24.62
C PRO A 191 6.64 3.89 23.53
N LEU A 192 6.24 3.78 22.27
CA LEU A 192 6.94 4.48 21.21
C LEU A 192 6.87 5.99 21.50
N PRO A 193 7.88 6.77 21.06
CA PRO A 193 7.91 8.23 21.26
C PRO A 193 6.58 8.91 20.90
N LEU A 194 5.81 8.26 20.00
CA LEU A 194 4.64 8.79 19.34
C LEU A 194 3.24 8.42 19.82
N ARG A 195 3.11 7.57 20.84
CA ARG A 195 1.79 7.47 21.49
C ARG A 195 1.62 8.58 22.55
N SER A 196 2.70 9.28 22.91
CA SER A 196 2.71 10.43 23.82
C SER A 196 2.67 11.73 23.01
N ARG A 197 1.61 12.51 23.19
CA ARG A 197 1.32 13.75 22.45
C ARG A 197 2.40 14.84 22.58
N ASP A 198 3.19 14.79 23.65
CA ASP A 198 3.94 15.95 24.14
C ASP A 198 5.47 15.73 24.18
N CYS A 199 5.99 14.74 23.44
CA CYS A 199 7.42 14.43 23.44
C CYS A 199 8.12 15.00 22.20
N ASP A 200 8.77 16.17 22.35
CA ASP A 200 9.84 16.65 21.46
C ASP A 200 11.08 15.75 21.63
N SER A 201 10.93 14.49 21.28
CA SER A 201 11.98 13.48 21.42
C SER A 201 12.96 13.61 20.27
N PRO A 202 14.28 13.53 20.52
CA PRO A 202 15.29 13.47 19.45
C PRO A 202 15.13 12.23 18.54
N LEU A 203 14.28 11.27 18.93
CA LEU A 203 13.92 10.09 18.15
C LEU A 203 12.83 10.35 17.09
N ALA A 204 12.12 11.48 17.17
CA ALA A 204 11.06 11.85 16.22
C ALA A 204 11.52 11.82 14.74
N PRO A 205 12.66 12.44 14.34
CA PRO A 205 13.09 12.39 12.94
C PRO A 205 13.46 10.98 12.47
N ILE A 206 14.00 10.15 13.36
CA ILE A 206 14.33 8.74 13.06
C ILE A 206 13.04 7.97 12.83
N GLU A 207 12.03 8.17 13.68
CA GLU A 207 10.73 7.52 13.52
C GLU A 207 10.03 7.98 12.24
N ILE A 208 10.04 9.27 11.88
CA ILE A 208 9.48 9.76 10.60
C ILE A 208 10.07 9.00 9.41
N GLN A 209 11.40 8.82 9.38
CA GLN A 209 12.07 8.11 8.28
C GLN A 209 11.66 6.63 8.21
N LEU A 210 11.58 5.96 9.35
CA LEU A 210 11.14 4.56 9.41
C LEU A 210 9.67 4.40 9.03
N ARG A 211 8.81 5.36 9.42
CA ARG A 211 7.39 5.40 9.03
C ARG A 211 7.23 5.68 7.54
N GLU A 212 8.04 6.54 6.94
CA GLU A 212 8.07 6.73 5.49
C GLU A 212 8.41 5.42 4.78
N HIS A 213 9.44 4.71 5.24
CA HIS A 213 9.82 3.42 4.68
C HIS A 213 8.70 2.39 4.82
N GLN A 214 8.09 2.30 6.01
CA GLN A 214 6.94 1.45 6.29
C GLN A 214 5.77 1.77 5.34
N ALA A 215 5.41 3.05 5.19
CA ALA A 215 4.34 3.50 4.30
C ALA A 215 4.61 3.11 2.84
N GLN A 216 5.84 3.30 2.37
CA GLN A 216 6.24 2.90 1.02
C GLN A 216 6.15 1.38 0.81
N GLN A 217 6.58 0.60 1.79
CA GLN A 217 6.50 -0.86 1.74
C GLN A 217 5.04 -1.34 1.71
N GLN A 218 4.17 -0.79 2.58
CA GLN A 218 2.75 -1.15 2.63
C GLN A 218 2.05 -0.78 1.31
N LEU A 219 2.34 0.39 0.73
CA LEU A 219 1.80 0.79 -0.57
C LEU A 219 2.26 -0.12 -1.72
N ALA A 220 3.54 -0.52 -1.74
CA ALA A 220 4.05 -1.47 -2.73
C ALA A 220 3.33 -2.82 -2.61
N ALA A 221 3.16 -3.32 -1.39
CA ALA A 221 2.47 -4.58 -1.13
C ALA A 221 0.97 -4.51 -1.45
N LEU A 222 0.31 -3.37 -1.19
CA LEU A 222 -1.08 -3.10 -1.60
C LEU A 222 -1.22 -3.18 -3.13
N ARG A 223 -0.37 -2.47 -3.88
CA ARG A 223 -0.37 -2.50 -5.36
C ARG A 223 -0.21 -3.92 -5.90
N GLU A 224 0.75 -4.68 -5.38
CA GLU A 224 0.98 -6.06 -5.80
C GLU A 224 -0.24 -6.94 -5.53
N THR A 225 -0.86 -6.79 -4.36
CA THR A 225 -2.05 -7.57 -3.97
C THR A 225 -3.27 -7.20 -4.81
N ILE A 226 -3.47 -5.91 -5.12
CA ILE A 226 -4.51 -5.44 -6.03
C ILE A 226 -4.28 -5.99 -7.44
N ALA A 227 -3.04 -5.96 -7.94
CA ALA A 227 -2.70 -6.50 -9.25
C ALA A 227 -2.98 -8.01 -9.34
N LYS A 228 -2.59 -8.78 -8.31
CA LYS A 228 -2.91 -10.21 -8.20
C LYS A 228 -4.42 -10.46 -8.19
N LYS A 229 -5.19 -9.67 -7.43
CA LYS A 229 -6.66 -9.76 -7.39
C LYS A 229 -7.29 -9.46 -8.76
N SER A 230 -6.86 -8.39 -9.42
CA SER A 230 -7.29 -8.04 -10.79
C SER A 230 -6.97 -9.17 -11.77
N PHE A 231 -5.76 -9.74 -11.70
CA PHE A 231 -5.34 -10.83 -12.57
C PHE A 231 -6.24 -12.05 -12.43
N ILE A 232 -6.52 -12.49 -11.20
CA ILE A 232 -7.41 -13.64 -10.93
C ILE A 232 -8.82 -13.36 -11.48
N TYR A 233 -9.33 -12.14 -11.30
CA TYR A 233 -10.65 -11.79 -11.80
C TYR A 233 -10.72 -11.87 -13.33
N SER A 234 -9.73 -11.30 -14.03
CA SER A 234 -9.72 -11.29 -15.49
C SER A 234 -9.39 -12.65 -16.11
N HIS A 235 -8.37 -13.36 -15.62
CA HIS A 235 -7.87 -14.59 -16.27
C HIS A 235 -8.53 -15.86 -15.77
N VAL A 236 -9.04 -15.88 -14.54
CA VAL A 236 -9.69 -17.07 -13.96
C VAL A 236 -11.20 -16.88 -13.93
N MET A 237 -11.69 -15.81 -13.30
CA MET A 237 -13.13 -15.64 -13.07
C MET A 237 -13.93 -15.26 -14.34
N ARG A 238 -13.35 -14.53 -15.29
CA ARG A 238 -14.04 -14.21 -16.55
C ARG A 238 -13.95 -15.32 -17.59
N VAL A 239 -12.81 -16.01 -17.67
CA VAL A 239 -12.52 -16.98 -18.74
C VAL A 239 -13.07 -18.37 -18.43
N THR A 240 -13.00 -18.81 -17.17
CA THR A 240 -13.29 -20.21 -16.84
C THR A 240 -14.79 -20.46 -16.60
N HIS A 241 -15.31 -21.50 -17.27
CA HIS A 241 -16.68 -21.99 -17.07
C HIS A 241 -16.79 -23.06 -15.96
N GLN A 242 -15.66 -23.60 -15.50
CA GLN A 242 -15.64 -24.64 -14.47
C GLN A 242 -15.96 -24.06 -13.08
N THR A 243 -17.00 -24.59 -12.45
CA THR A 243 -17.48 -24.14 -11.13
C THR A 243 -16.43 -24.36 -10.02
N ALA A 244 -15.69 -25.46 -10.04
CA ALA A 244 -14.64 -25.76 -9.06
C ALA A 244 -13.51 -24.72 -9.10
N VAL A 245 -13.01 -24.39 -10.30
CA VAL A 245 -11.94 -23.39 -10.50
C VAL A 245 -12.40 -22.00 -10.06
N ARG A 246 -13.64 -21.63 -10.37
CA ARG A 246 -14.25 -20.36 -9.92
C ARG A 246 -14.40 -20.28 -8.40
N THR A 247 -14.78 -21.39 -7.76
CA THR A 247 -14.93 -21.46 -6.31
C THR A 247 -13.58 -21.30 -5.61
N HIS A 248 -12.55 -21.98 -6.11
CA HIS A 248 -11.18 -21.80 -5.63
C HIS A 248 -10.70 -20.35 -5.84
N ALA A 249 -10.93 -19.77 -7.01
CA ALA A 249 -10.57 -18.38 -7.29
C ALA A 249 -11.26 -17.39 -6.34
N ARG A 250 -12.54 -17.60 -6.02
CA ARG A 250 -13.27 -16.80 -5.02
C ARG A 250 -12.65 -16.92 -3.62
N SER A 251 -12.32 -18.13 -3.18
CA SER A 251 -11.63 -18.33 -1.89
C SER A 251 -10.27 -17.62 -1.86
N THR A 252 -9.50 -17.70 -2.94
CA THR A 252 -8.23 -16.95 -3.07
C THR A 252 -8.47 -15.44 -3.03
N MET A 253 -9.48 -14.93 -3.74
CA MET A 253 -9.82 -13.50 -3.71
C MET A 253 -10.24 -13.03 -2.31
N ALA A 254 -11.01 -13.83 -1.56
CA ALA A 254 -11.36 -13.52 -0.18
C ALA A 254 -10.12 -13.42 0.72
N LYS A 255 -9.14 -14.33 0.55
CA LYS A 255 -7.84 -14.26 1.25
C LYS A 255 -7.01 -13.03 0.86
N LEU A 256 -7.10 -12.58 -0.40
CA LEU A 256 -6.45 -11.35 -0.81
C LEU A 256 -7.15 -10.13 -0.20
N ASP A 257 -8.47 -10.17 -0.03
CA ASP A 257 -9.27 -9.09 0.55
C ASP A 257 -8.99 -8.90 2.04
N THR A 258 -8.88 -9.99 2.80
CA THR A 258 -8.44 -9.91 4.20
C THR A 258 -7.02 -9.34 4.31
N LYS A 259 -6.12 -9.75 3.42
CA LYS A 259 -4.75 -9.21 3.35
C LYS A 259 -4.73 -7.72 3.00
N LEU A 260 -5.56 -7.28 2.05
CA LEU A 260 -5.71 -5.87 1.68
C LEU A 260 -6.22 -5.05 2.87
N SER A 261 -7.21 -5.55 3.61
CA SER A 261 -7.73 -4.89 4.80
C SER A 261 -6.64 -4.69 5.85
N SER A 262 -5.86 -5.74 6.16
CA SER A 262 -4.78 -5.68 7.13
C SER A 262 -3.67 -4.70 6.73
N MET A 263 -3.23 -4.73 5.46
CA MET A 263 -2.24 -3.77 4.93
C MET A 263 -2.74 -2.32 4.96
N SER A 264 -4.02 -2.12 4.64
CA SER A 264 -4.65 -0.80 4.71
C SER A 264 -4.67 -0.27 6.14
N ARG A 265 -4.92 -1.16 7.11
CA ARG A 265 -4.94 -0.83 8.52
C ARG A 265 -3.56 -0.42 9.05
N ALA A 266 -2.52 -1.17 8.67
CA ALA A 266 -1.13 -0.84 8.97
C ALA A 266 -0.72 0.50 8.35
N TYR A 267 -1.04 0.72 7.07
CA TYR A 267 -0.76 1.97 6.36
C TYR A 267 -1.40 3.19 7.03
N ALA A 268 -2.67 3.08 7.42
CA ALA A 268 -3.35 4.19 8.07
C ALA A 268 -2.83 4.49 9.47
N LYS A 269 -2.47 3.46 10.27
CA LYS A 269 -1.78 3.69 11.55
C LYS A 269 -0.46 4.42 11.34
N CYS A 270 0.29 4.06 10.31
CA CYS A 270 1.52 4.77 9.92
C CYS A 270 1.23 6.24 9.57
N CYS A 271 0.19 6.53 8.77
CA CYS A 271 -0.20 7.91 8.43
C CYS A 271 -0.60 8.73 9.66
N VAL A 272 -1.39 8.15 10.57
CA VAL A 272 -1.76 8.80 11.83
C VAL A 272 -0.53 9.09 12.69
N ALA A 273 0.45 8.17 12.71
CA ALA A 273 1.72 8.40 13.40
C ALA A 273 2.52 9.54 12.76
N MET A 274 2.60 9.62 11.43
CA MET A 274 3.27 10.72 10.72
C MET A 274 2.61 12.08 10.95
N VAL A 275 1.28 12.15 11.01
CA VAL A 275 0.55 13.39 11.35
C VAL A 275 0.86 13.84 12.79
N ARG A 276 0.96 12.88 13.72
CA ARG A 276 1.30 13.17 15.13
C ARG A 276 2.74 13.66 15.29
N LEU A 277 3.67 13.15 14.48
CA LEU A 277 5.07 13.61 14.41
C LEU A 277 5.23 15.02 13.85
N GLN A 278 4.16 15.64 13.35
CA GLN A 278 4.24 16.87 12.56
C GLN A 278 5.28 16.71 11.42
N ALA A 279 5.20 15.58 10.71
CA ALA A 279 6.03 15.35 9.53
C ALA A 279 5.87 16.51 8.53
N ASN A 280 6.91 16.71 7.72
CA ASN A 280 6.93 17.78 6.71
C ASN A 280 5.67 17.73 5.82
N GLU A 281 5.13 18.88 5.45
CA GLU A 281 3.91 19.03 4.65
C GLU A 281 3.99 18.20 3.35
N HIS A 282 5.14 18.21 2.69
CA HIS A 282 5.39 17.40 1.50
C HIS A 282 5.24 15.87 1.73
N ILE A 283 5.62 15.37 2.92
CA ILE A 283 5.46 13.95 3.27
C ILE A 283 3.97 13.62 3.49
N LEU A 284 3.22 14.54 4.11
CA LEU A 284 1.79 14.38 4.35
C LEU A 284 0.97 14.49 3.05
N GLU A 285 1.39 15.33 2.10
CA GLU A 285 0.78 15.39 0.76
C GLU A 285 1.03 14.13 -0.07
N LYS A 286 2.24 13.55 0.08
CA LYS A 286 2.64 12.30 -0.60
C LYS A 286 1.89 11.07 -0.07
N TYR A 287 1.68 10.99 1.24
CA TYR A 287 1.02 9.86 1.90
C TYR A 287 -0.38 10.24 2.37
N GLN A 288 -1.36 10.10 1.46
CA GLN A 288 -2.76 10.47 1.69
C GLN A 288 -3.54 9.38 2.43
N ILE A 289 -4.68 9.77 3.00
CA ILE A 289 -5.61 8.83 3.65
C ILE A 289 -6.18 7.88 2.59
N LEU A 290 -6.02 6.58 2.83
CA LEU A 290 -6.47 5.52 1.92
C LEU A 290 -7.99 5.33 2.01
N LEU A 291 -8.71 5.56 0.91
CA LEU A 291 -10.16 5.34 0.83
C LEU A 291 -10.48 3.96 0.24
N LYS A 292 -11.67 3.41 0.52
CA LYS A 292 -12.15 2.15 -0.09
C LYS A 292 -12.21 2.22 -1.63
N SER A 293 -12.36 3.43 -2.20
CA SER A 293 -12.29 3.65 -3.65
C SER A 293 -10.91 3.41 -4.24
N ASP A 294 -9.84 3.64 -3.46
CA ASP A 294 -8.46 3.57 -3.94
C ASP A 294 -7.96 2.14 -4.13
N ILE A 295 -8.54 1.20 -3.38
CA ILE A 295 -8.16 -0.21 -3.35
C ILE A 295 -8.95 -1.03 -4.37
N LYS A 296 -9.84 -0.40 -5.16
CA LYS A 296 -10.65 -1.12 -6.14
C LYS A 296 -9.76 -1.73 -7.23
N SER A 297 -9.94 -3.03 -7.44
CA SER A 297 -9.33 -3.74 -8.57
C SER A 297 -9.79 -3.14 -9.89
N SER A 298 -8.87 -2.52 -10.63
CA SER A 298 -9.13 -1.99 -11.97
C SER A 298 -8.59 -2.94 -13.03
N THR A 299 -9.41 -3.24 -14.04
CA THR A 299 -8.98 -3.98 -15.23
C THR A 299 -8.11 -3.13 -16.16
N ALA A 300 -8.15 -1.80 -16.04
CA ALA A 300 -7.28 -0.90 -16.78
C ALA A 300 -5.78 -1.12 -16.45
N LEU A 301 -5.48 -1.69 -15.28
CA LEU A 301 -4.11 -2.09 -14.90
C LEU A 301 -3.58 -3.26 -15.75
N LEU A 302 -4.45 -4.08 -16.33
CA LEU A 302 -4.05 -5.30 -17.05
C LEU A 302 -3.90 -5.07 -18.56
N ASP A 303 -4.77 -4.25 -19.14
CA ASP A 303 -4.75 -3.90 -20.56
C ASP A 303 -4.89 -2.38 -20.75
N PRO A 304 -3.76 -1.64 -20.75
CA PRO A 304 -3.78 -0.18 -20.90
C PRO A 304 -4.34 0.28 -22.26
N ASN A 305 -4.27 -0.59 -23.28
CA ASN A 305 -4.72 -0.33 -24.65
C ASN A 305 -6.22 -0.62 -24.89
N GLN A 306 -6.97 -1.06 -23.88
CA GLN A 306 -8.38 -1.36 -24.06
C GLN A 306 -9.17 -0.09 -24.40
N SER A 307 -10.00 -0.14 -25.46
CA SER A 307 -10.82 1.01 -25.88
C SER A 307 -11.67 1.55 -24.72
N GLY A 308 -11.53 2.84 -24.41
CA GLY A 308 -12.18 3.49 -23.27
C GLY A 308 -11.30 3.61 -22.01
N SER A 309 -10.04 3.13 -22.04
CA SER A 309 -9.08 3.25 -20.93
C SER A 309 -8.71 4.69 -20.60
N SER A 310 -8.76 5.61 -21.57
CA SER A 310 -8.48 7.04 -21.39
C SER A 310 -9.42 7.75 -20.41
N ASN A 311 -10.60 7.18 -20.13
CA ASN A 311 -11.55 7.74 -19.17
C ASN A 311 -11.42 7.12 -17.77
N VAL A 312 -10.51 6.15 -17.57
CA VAL A 312 -10.36 5.43 -16.30
C VAL A 312 -9.17 6.02 -15.55
N THR A 313 -9.44 7.01 -14.69
CA THR A 313 -8.43 7.57 -13.79
C THR A 313 -8.01 6.52 -12.76
N LEU A 314 -6.71 6.19 -12.72
CA LEU A 314 -6.15 5.32 -11.69
C LEU A 314 -6.09 6.07 -10.36
N SER A 315 -6.26 5.34 -9.25
CA SER A 315 -6.15 5.91 -7.90
C SER A 315 -4.75 6.50 -7.67
N TRP A 316 -4.67 7.52 -6.81
CA TRP A 316 -3.43 8.18 -6.41
C TRP A 316 -2.35 7.20 -5.93
N ILE A 317 -2.74 6.05 -5.37
CA ILE A 317 -1.79 5.00 -4.97
C ILE A 317 -0.91 4.55 -6.13
N TRP A 318 -1.33 4.67 -7.39
CA TRP A 318 -0.53 4.30 -8.57
C TRP A 318 0.40 5.43 -9.06
N GLN A 319 0.16 6.68 -8.64
CA GLN A 319 0.85 7.89 -9.11
C GLN A 319 2.11 8.24 -8.29
N ILE A 320 2.26 7.66 -7.09
CA ILE A 320 3.31 8.06 -6.11
C ILE A 320 4.75 7.84 -6.63
N ASN A 321 4.94 6.96 -7.63
CA ASN A 321 6.28 6.70 -8.18
C ASN A 321 6.79 7.82 -9.11
N GLU A 322 5.94 8.75 -9.54
CA GLU A 322 6.33 9.80 -10.50
C GLU A 322 6.80 11.10 -9.84
N LEU A 323 6.64 11.24 -8.51
CA LEU A 323 6.95 12.48 -7.79
C LEU A 323 8.42 12.62 -7.34
N ASN A 324 9.30 11.69 -7.70
CA ASN A 324 10.75 11.82 -7.47
C ASN A 324 11.53 12.24 -8.73
N THR A 325 10.82 12.58 -9.79
CA THR A 325 11.36 13.33 -10.93
C THR A 325 10.48 14.55 -11.07
N ASP A 326 11.05 15.71 -11.33
CA ASP A 326 10.35 16.95 -11.74
C ASP A 326 9.50 16.68 -12.99
N SER A 327 8.39 15.97 -12.81
CA SER A 327 7.43 15.61 -13.83
C SER A 327 6.36 16.68 -13.74
N PRO A 328 6.24 17.56 -14.76
CA PRO A 328 5.31 18.66 -14.70
C PRO A 328 3.89 18.11 -14.61
N GLU A 329 3.00 18.93 -14.06
CA GLU A 329 1.55 18.81 -13.86
C GLU A 329 0.72 18.24 -15.04
N ALA A 330 1.36 17.93 -16.17
CA ALA A 330 0.81 17.52 -17.46
C ALA A 330 0.29 16.08 -17.57
N LEU A 331 0.41 15.26 -16.52
CA LEU A 331 -0.15 13.89 -16.51
C LEU A 331 -1.42 13.76 -15.64
N ARG A 332 -1.95 14.88 -15.14
CA ARG A 332 -3.24 14.95 -14.44
C ARG A 332 -4.33 15.46 -15.37
N GLU A 333 -4.80 14.65 -16.32
CA GLU A 333 -6.11 14.83 -16.97
C GLU A 333 -6.87 13.50 -17.06
#